data_AF-A0A956JKP8-F1
#
_entry.id   AF-A0A956JKP8-F1
#
_cell.length_a   1.000
_cell.length_b   1.000
_cell.length_c   1.000
_cell.angle_alpha   90.00
_cell.angle_beta   90.00
_cell.angle_gamma   90.00
#
_symmetry.space_group_name_H-M   'P 1'
#
loop_
_entity.id
_entity.type
_entity.pdbx_description
1 polymer ?
#
loop_
_entity_poly.entity_id
_entity_poly.type
_entity_poly.pdbx_seq_one_letter_code
_entity_poly.pdbx_strand_id
1 'polypeptide(L)'
;MILDFFRALFGRKRRLPIDRVTRAPRAVKKAAKAEIDNMQACLDKLGALDGIADIATTKRLPQGADALWREFLGHYDDYLKIAAEHMGLEEALRPGTPKGRDCCYVAPFAVTGLESLVIFRTVRLWRDFPQVAQRLAQAGEQLMKDVQSHHKGADPEQIKMTSPAITDGRLENAKRKIPCPLLDPQRGRCRVWEIRPLNCRGHFVTADAERVDPTREDYLELPAKNLRLPIHQQVAHIQLEKRLLLQITPFLYANLLVLLQLADGQTIPENGEAPVRFGPDGVAIPAPGRGRGKGKGKGKAKRKR
;
A
#
# COMPACT_ATOMS: atom_id res chain seq x y z
N MET A 1 -35.07 19.87 6.37
CA MET A 1 -35.21 20.54 7.69
C MET A 1 -34.89 19.63 8.88
N ILE A 2 -35.67 18.59 9.23
CA ILE A 2 -35.32 17.70 10.37
C ILE A 2 -33.99 16.93 10.14
N LEU A 3 -33.74 16.45 8.92
CA LEU A 3 -32.47 15.81 8.54
C LEU A 3 -31.25 16.75 8.59
N ASP A 4 -31.45 18.05 8.41
CA ASP A 4 -30.37 19.05 8.47
C ASP A 4 -30.05 19.44 9.92
N PHE A 5 -31.07 19.44 10.80
CA PHE A 5 -30.90 19.62 12.24
C PHE A 5 -30.10 18.47 12.88
N PHE A 6 -30.38 17.20 12.53
CA PHE A 6 -29.56 16.07 12.98
C PHE A 6 -28.15 16.06 12.36
N ARG A 7 -27.99 16.52 11.11
CA ARG A 7 -26.65 16.72 10.52
C ARG A 7 -25.85 17.83 11.20
N ALA A 8 -26.52 18.88 11.71
CA ALA A 8 -25.92 19.93 12.50
C ALA A 8 -25.54 19.43 13.90
N LEU A 9 -26.39 18.62 14.55
CA LEU A 9 -26.13 18.05 15.88
C LEU A 9 -24.99 17.02 15.90
N PHE A 10 -24.83 16.24 14.83
CA PHE A 10 -23.78 15.21 14.73
C PHE A 10 -22.54 15.65 13.95
N GLY A 11 -22.53 16.87 13.41
CA GLY A 11 -21.50 17.39 12.52
C GLY A 11 -21.36 16.57 11.23
N ARG A 12 -21.06 17.21 10.10
CA ARG A 12 -20.54 16.44 8.97
C ARG A 12 -19.23 15.81 9.43
N LYS A 13 -19.15 14.47 9.47
CA LYS A 13 -17.88 13.77 9.64
C LYS A 13 -16.92 14.29 8.57
N ARG A 14 -15.93 15.09 8.99
CA ARG A 14 -14.81 15.49 8.12
C ARG A 14 -14.18 14.19 7.63
N ARG A 15 -13.99 14.08 6.31
CA ARG A 15 -13.35 12.94 5.67
C ARG A 15 -12.41 13.47 4.63
N LEU A 16 -11.18 12.96 4.63
CA LEU A 16 -10.22 13.27 3.57
C LEU A 16 -10.75 12.78 2.22
N PRO A 17 -10.35 13.42 1.11
CA PRO A 17 -10.81 13.03 -0.22
C PRO A 17 -10.65 11.54 -0.51
N ILE A 18 -9.55 10.91 -0.08
CA ILE A 18 -9.25 9.47 -0.27
C ILE A 18 -10.14 8.51 0.54
N ASP A 19 -10.78 8.99 1.61
CA ASP A 19 -11.62 8.17 2.50
C ASP A 19 -13.09 8.13 2.05
N ARG A 20 -13.44 8.86 0.98
CA ARG A 20 -14.80 8.97 0.45
C ARG A 20 -15.16 7.82 -0.47
N VAL A 21 -15.73 6.75 0.07
CA VAL A 21 -16.13 5.58 -0.72
C VAL A 21 -17.15 5.96 -1.81
N THR A 22 -16.86 5.57 -3.04
CA THR A 22 -17.76 5.69 -4.19
C THR A 22 -18.29 4.32 -4.57
N ARG A 23 -19.62 4.20 -4.67
CA ARG A 23 -20.28 2.97 -5.09
C ARG A 23 -20.18 2.84 -6.62
N ALA A 24 -19.61 1.74 -7.10
CA ALA A 24 -19.63 1.41 -8.51
C ALA A 24 -21.08 1.17 -9.00
N PRO A 25 -21.49 1.77 -10.13
CA PRO A 25 -22.79 1.52 -10.77
C PRO A 25 -23.01 0.04 -11.11
N ARG A 26 -24.28 -0.37 -11.28
CA ARG A 26 -24.62 -1.75 -11.67
C ARG A 26 -24.02 -2.13 -13.03
N ALA A 27 -23.97 -1.20 -13.98
CA ALA A 27 -23.36 -1.40 -15.30
C ALA A 27 -21.88 -1.80 -15.19
N VAL A 28 -21.11 -1.09 -14.37
CA VAL A 28 -19.70 -1.43 -14.07
C VAL A 28 -19.58 -2.85 -13.53
N LYS A 29 -20.40 -3.22 -12.53
CA LYS A 29 -20.36 -4.56 -11.94
C LYS A 29 -20.68 -5.66 -12.95
N LYS A 30 -21.59 -5.39 -13.89
CA LYS A 30 -21.94 -6.32 -14.96
C LYS A 30 -20.80 -6.45 -15.96
N ALA A 31 -20.23 -5.33 -16.41
CA ALA A 31 -19.12 -5.30 -17.36
C ALA A 31 -17.85 -5.95 -16.81
N ALA A 32 -17.52 -5.68 -15.54
CA ALA A 32 -16.33 -6.21 -14.88
C ALA A 32 -16.55 -7.56 -14.18
N LYS A 33 -17.61 -8.30 -14.52
CA LYS A 33 -17.94 -9.56 -13.82
C LYS A 33 -16.77 -10.56 -13.84
N ALA A 34 -16.10 -10.74 -14.97
CA ALA A 34 -14.97 -11.64 -15.10
C ALA A 34 -13.85 -11.28 -14.11
N GLU A 35 -13.45 -10.00 -14.05
CA GLU A 35 -12.41 -9.55 -13.11
C GLU A 35 -12.82 -9.67 -11.65
N ILE A 36 -14.10 -9.47 -11.34
CA ILE A 36 -14.65 -9.67 -10.00
C ILE A 36 -14.56 -11.15 -9.57
N ASP A 37 -14.91 -12.07 -10.48
CA ASP A 37 -14.83 -13.50 -10.23
C ASP A 37 -13.36 -13.96 -10.12
N ASN A 38 -12.47 -13.45 -10.96
CA ASN A 38 -11.03 -13.75 -10.91
C ASN A 38 -10.38 -13.25 -9.62
N MET A 39 -10.70 -12.03 -9.17
CA MET A 39 -10.27 -11.52 -7.86
C MET A 39 -10.70 -12.46 -6.72
N GLN A 40 -11.93 -12.99 -6.76
CA GLN A 40 -12.40 -13.93 -5.76
C GLN A 40 -11.60 -15.24 -5.81
N ALA A 41 -11.37 -15.78 -7.01
CA ALA A 41 -10.58 -16.99 -7.17
C ALA A 41 -9.15 -16.84 -6.64
N CYS A 42 -8.50 -15.69 -6.82
CA CYS A 42 -7.19 -15.42 -6.22
C CYS A 42 -7.25 -15.39 -4.69
N LEU A 43 -8.28 -14.75 -4.10
CA LEU A 43 -8.45 -14.70 -2.65
C LEU A 43 -8.74 -16.09 -2.05
N ASP A 44 -9.52 -16.91 -2.74
CA ASP A 44 -9.81 -18.30 -2.33
C ASP A 44 -8.53 -19.15 -2.36
N LYS A 45 -7.74 -19.04 -3.43
CA LYS A 45 -6.41 -19.70 -3.52
C LYS A 45 -5.47 -19.23 -2.43
N LEU A 46 -5.36 -17.92 -2.19
CA LEU A 46 -4.54 -17.34 -1.12
C LEU A 46 -4.95 -17.87 0.26
N GLY A 47 -6.26 -17.92 0.54
CA GLY A 47 -6.79 -18.45 1.78
C GLY A 47 -6.58 -19.96 1.95
N ALA A 48 -6.37 -20.70 0.86
CA ALA A 48 -6.10 -22.13 0.87
C ALA A 48 -4.60 -22.48 0.96
N LEU A 49 -3.70 -21.50 0.89
CA LEU A 49 -2.26 -21.75 1.01
C LEU A 49 -1.91 -22.30 2.40
N ASP A 50 -1.14 -23.39 2.40
CA ASP A 50 -0.61 -23.98 3.63
C ASP A 50 0.37 -23.03 4.31
N GLY A 51 0.25 -22.89 5.62
CA GLY A 51 1.05 -21.96 6.42
C GLY A 51 0.65 -20.47 6.35
N ILE A 52 -0.46 -20.11 5.69
CA ILE A 52 -0.89 -18.69 5.59
C ILE A 52 -1.17 -18.05 6.95
N ALA A 53 -1.60 -18.84 7.94
CA ALA A 53 -1.85 -18.37 9.31
C ALA A 53 -0.56 -18.32 10.17
N ASP A 54 0.52 -18.94 9.70
CA ASP A 54 1.73 -19.13 10.48
C ASP A 54 2.81 -18.08 10.17
N ILE A 55 2.51 -17.09 9.33
CA ILE A 55 3.48 -16.07 8.88
C ILE A 55 4.08 -15.31 10.08
N ALA A 56 3.27 -14.96 11.07
CA ALA A 56 3.72 -14.26 12.27
C ALA A 56 4.78 -15.05 13.05
N THR A 57 4.70 -16.38 13.04
CA THR A 57 5.62 -17.27 13.77
C THR A 57 6.80 -17.71 12.90
N THR A 58 6.53 -18.11 11.66
CA THR A 58 7.54 -18.65 10.73
C THR A 58 8.38 -17.57 10.08
N LYS A 59 7.91 -16.31 10.07
CA LYS A 59 8.51 -15.19 9.35
C LYS A 59 8.74 -15.50 7.86
N ARG A 60 7.88 -16.35 7.29
CA ARG A 60 7.89 -16.76 5.89
C ARG A 60 6.51 -16.68 5.30
N LEU A 61 6.44 -16.34 4.01
CA LEU A 61 5.21 -16.46 3.25
C LEU A 61 5.06 -17.89 2.69
N PRO A 62 3.83 -18.41 2.58
CA PRO A 62 3.59 -19.58 1.76
C PRO A 62 4.10 -19.39 0.33
N GLN A 63 4.56 -20.47 -0.29
CA GLN A 63 5.04 -20.43 -1.66
C GLN A 63 3.91 -20.00 -2.62
N GLY A 64 4.20 -19.06 -3.51
CA GLY A 64 3.25 -18.52 -4.48
C GLY A 64 2.31 -17.44 -3.94
N ALA A 65 2.42 -17.05 -2.67
CA ALA A 65 1.58 -16.00 -2.09
C ALA A 65 1.82 -14.63 -2.77
N ASP A 66 3.08 -14.27 -3.06
CA ASP A 66 3.41 -13.00 -3.74
C ASP A 66 2.86 -13.01 -5.19
N ALA A 67 3.01 -14.13 -5.89
CA ALA A 67 2.50 -14.28 -7.25
C ALA A 67 0.98 -14.16 -7.32
N LEU A 68 0.25 -14.88 -6.45
CA LEU A 68 -1.21 -14.82 -6.37
C LEU A 68 -1.71 -13.43 -5.97
N TRP A 69 -1.01 -12.74 -5.07
CA TRP A 69 -1.36 -11.37 -4.72
C TRP A 69 -1.17 -10.41 -5.90
N ARG A 70 -0.08 -10.54 -6.67
CA ARG A 70 0.12 -9.74 -7.87
C ARG A 70 -0.93 -10.02 -8.94
N GLU A 71 -1.33 -11.28 -9.11
CA GLU A 71 -2.44 -11.67 -9.99
C GLU A 71 -3.74 -11.00 -9.56
N PHE A 72 -4.09 -11.07 -8.27
CA PHE A 72 -5.24 -10.36 -7.70
C PHE A 72 -5.21 -8.85 -7.99
N LEU A 73 -4.04 -8.21 -7.80
CA LEU A 73 -3.86 -6.79 -8.08
C LEU A 73 -4.02 -6.44 -9.57
N GLY A 74 -3.63 -7.35 -10.47
CA GLY A 74 -3.87 -7.24 -11.91
C GLY A 74 -5.36 -7.20 -12.22
N HIS A 75 -6.12 -8.18 -11.73
CA HIS A 75 -7.58 -8.21 -11.88
C HIS A 75 -8.27 -6.99 -11.26
N TYR A 76 -7.75 -6.48 -10.14
CA TYR A 76 -8.27 -5.26 -9.56
C TYR A 76 -7.99 -4.03 -10.43
N ASP A 77 -6.80 -3.92 -11.03
CA ASP A 77 -6.48 -2.84 -11.96
C ASP A 77 -7.37 -2.89 -13.22
N ASP A 78 -7.67 -4.08 -13.75
CA ASP A 78 -8.59 -4.26 -14.89
C ASP A 78 -10.03 -3.91 -14.51
N TYR A 79 -10.51 -4.32 -13.33
CA TYR A 79 -11.78 -3.85 -12.78
C TYR A 79 -11.84 -2.31 -12.69
N LEU A 80 -10.78 -1.69 -12.18
CA LEU A 80 -10.70 -0.23 -12.04
C LEU A 80 -10.65 0.48 -13.39
N LYS A 81 -10.02 -0.11 -14.41
CA LYS A 81 -10.03 0.40 -15.78
C LYS A 81 -11.45 0.41 -16.35
N ILE A 82 -12.16 -0.72 -16.29
CA ILE A 82 -13.56 -0.82 -16.74
C ILE A 82 -14.45 0.18 -16.00
N ALA A 83 -14.25 0.31 -14.69
CA ALA A 83 -14.99 1.27 -13.88
C ALA A 83 -14.69 2.71 -14.26
N ALA A 84 -13.44 3.04 -14.57
CA ALA A 84 -13.03 4.37 -15.00
C ALA A 84 -13.72 4.76 -16.31
N GLU A 85 -13.71 3.87 -17.31
CA GLU A 85 -14.36 4.08 -18.62
C GLU A 85 -15.86 4.38 -18.47
N HIS A 86 -16.57 3.58 -17.67
CA HIS A 86 -18.01 3.76 -17.46
C HIS A 86 -18.37 5.00 -16.62
N MET A 87 -17.41 5.57 -15.92
CA MET A 87 -17.63 6.67 -14.97
C MET A 87 -16.97 7.98 -15.43
N GLY A 88 -16.31 7.99 -16.59
CA GLY A 88 -15.60 9.17 -17.12
C GLY A 88 -14.41 9.57 -16.25
N LEU A 89 -13.60 8.61 -15.79
CA LEU A 89 -12.47 8.83 -14.87
C LEU A 89 -11.09 8.60 -15.51
N GLU A 90 -11.00 8.46 -16.82
CA GLU A 90 -9.78 8.13 -17.56
C GLU A 90 -8.71 9.22 -17.39
N GLU A 91 -9.13 10.48 -17.39
CA GLU A 91 -8.26 11.66 -17.20
C GLU A 91 -8.10 12.07 -15.73
N ALA A 92 -8.71 11.33 -14.79
CA ALA A 92 -8.61 11.67 -13.38
C ALA A 92 -7.17 11.51 -12.87
N LEU A 93 -6.76 12.41 -11.97
CA LEU A 93 -5.45 12.36 -11.35
C LEU A 93 -5.35 11.14 -10.44
N ARG A 94 -4.22 10.43 -10.54
CA ARG A 94 -3.96 9.18 -9.84
C ARG A 94 -2.72 9.31 -8.94
N PRO A 95 -2.79 8.90 -7.66
CA PRO A 95 -1.62 8.89 -6.77
C PRO A 95 -0.47 8.10 -7.38
N GLY A 96 0.72 8.70 -7.41
CA GLY A 96 1.92 8.03 -7.91
C GLY A 96 2.14 8.16 -9.41
N THR A 97 1.33 8.96 -10.11
CA THR A 97 1.61 9.41 -11.48
C THR A 97 2.20 10.84 -11.45
N PRO A 98 2.95 11.28 -12.48
CA PRO A 98 3.50 12.63 -12.49
C PRO A 98 2.45 13.73 -12.32
N LYS A 99 1.28 13.59 -12.99
CA LYS A 99 0.15 14.52 -12.87
C LYS A 99 -0.56 14.45 -11.51
N GLY A 100 -0.62 13.25 -10.90
CA GLY A 100 -1.29 13.03 -9.61
C GLY A 100 -0.35 12.89 -8.42
N ARG A 101 0.90 13.36 -8.52
CA ARG A 101 1.91 13.23 -7.45
C ARG A 101 1.47 13.92 -6.16
N ASP A 102 0.68 14.98 -6.26
CA ASP A 102 0.22 15.74 -5.09
C ASP A 102 -0.85 14.99 -4.29
N CYS A 103 -1.45 13.95 -4.87
CA CYS A 103 -2.27 12.99 -4.12
C CYS A 103 -1.43 12.09 -3.18
N CYS A 104 -0.09 12.13 -3.26
CA CYS A 104 0.81 11.35 -2.41
C CYS A 104 1.21 12.06 -1.10
N TYR A 105 0.72 13.28 -0.84
CA TYR A 105 0.93 13.96 0.45
C TYR A 105 -0.08 13.54 1.52
N VAL A 106 -1.16 12.85 1.14
CA VAL A 106 -2.25 12.39 2.05
C VAL A 106 -1.90 11.09 2.78
N ALA A 107 -0.69 10.60 2.58
CA ALA A 107 -0.19 9.40 3.22
C ALA A 107 0.31 9.74 4.62
N PRO A 108 -0.14 9.00 5.65
CA PRO A 108 -0.54 7.60 5.54
C PRO A 108 -2.03 7.37 5.40
N PHE A 109 -2.34 6.31 4.66
CA PHE A 109 -3.67 5.74 4.48
C PHE A 109 -3.66 4.29 4.95
N ALA A 110 -4.85 3.73 5.11
CA ALA A 110 -4.98 2.36 5.59
C ALA A 110 -4.38 1.36 4.58
N VAL A 111 -3.68 0.33 5.04
CA VAL A 111 -3.25 -0.81 4.24
C VAL A 111 -3.48 -2.09 5.02
N THR A 112 -3.69 -3.16 4.30
CA THR A 112 -3.82 -4.50 4.88
C THR A 112 -2.47 -5.16 5.10
N GLY A 113 -2.46 -6.28 5.81
CA GLY A 113 -1.26 -7.06 6.10
C GLY A 113 -0.68 -7.72 4.89
N LEU A 114 -1.51 -8.28 4.02
CA LEU A 114 -1.02 -8.84 2.77
C LEU A 114 -0.40 -7.76 1.86
N GLU A 115 -1.04 -6.60 1.75
CA GLU A 115 -0.46 -5.42 1.06
C GLU A 115 0.90 -5.05 1.67
N SER A 116 0.95 -4.94 3.00
CA SER A 116 2.16 -4.55 3.73
C SER A 116 3.30 -5.56 3.53
N LEU A 117 3.01 -6.86 3.56
CA LEU A 117 3.99 -7.93 3.35
C LEU A 117 4.64 -7.85 1.97
N VAL A 118 3.83 -7.72 0.91
CA VAL A 118 4.33 -7.66 -0.47
C VAL A 118 5.10 -6.37 -0.73
N ILE A 119 4.60 -5.25 -0.19
CA ILE A 119 5.31 -3.97 -0.26
C ILE A 119 6.64 -4.09 0.47
N PHE A 120 6.65 -4.57 1.73
CA PHE A 120 7.85 -4.75 2.53
C PHE A 120 8.90 -5.59 1.82
N ARG A 121 8.53 -6.78 1.32
CA ARG A 121 9.42 -7.65 0.54
C ARG A 121 10.08 -6.94 -0.62
N THR A 122 9.33 -6.09 -1.32
CA THR A 122 9.83 -5.34 -2.47
C THR A 122 10.74 -4.20 -2.06
N VAL A 123 10.32 -3.38 -1.09
CA VAL A 123 11.08 -2.18 -0.69
C VAL A 123 12.33 -2.51 0.12
N ARG A 124 12.32 -3.60 0.88
CA ARG A 124 13.45 -4.03 1.72
C ARG A 124 14.71 -4.31 0.92
N LEU A 125 14.55 -4.70 -0.34
CA LEU A 125 15.63 -4.98 -1.29
C LEU A 125 16.23 -3.73 -1.94
N TRP A 126 15.63 -2.55 -1.72
CA TRP A 126 16.17 -1.32 -2.28
C TRP A 126 17.50 -0.94 -1.63
N ARG A 127 18.43 -0.43 -2.43
CA ARG A 127 19.74 0.02 -1.95
C ARG A 127 19.63 1.15 -0.93
N ASP A 128 18.67 2.05 -1.11
CA ASP A 128 18.39 3.18 -0.23
C ASP A 128 17.31 2.85 0.83
N PHE A 129 17.05 1.57 1.09
CA PHE A 129 16.04 1.18 2.08
C PHE A 129 16.28 1.78 3.47
N PRO A 130 17.51 1.87 4.02
CA PRO A 130 17.72 2.54 5.31
C PRO A 130 17.19 3.98 5.35
N GLN A 131 17.40 4.75 4.28
CA GLN A 131 16.89 6.12 4.16
C GLN A 131 15.36 6.15 3.98
N VAL A 132 14.80 5.16 3.29
CA VAL A 132 13.34 5.00 3.17
C VAL A 132 12.73 4.66 4.53
N ALA A 133 13.30 3.72 5.27
CA ALA A 133 12.84 3.32 6.61
C ALA A 133 12.90 4.49 7.60
N GLN A 134 13.97 5.28 7.58
CA GLN A 134 14.08 6.49 8.39
C GLN A 134 12.96 7.50 8.08
N ARG A 135 12.69 7.75 6.79
CA ARG A 135 11.60 8.64 6.37
C ARG A 135 10.21 8.10 6.74
N LEU A 136 10.01 6.78 6.68
CA LEU A 136 8.78 6.13 7.15
C LEU A 136 8.59 6.33 8.65
N ALA A 137 9.66 6.16 9.45
CA ALA A 137 9.64 6.36 10.89
C ALA A 137 9.31 7.81 11.26
N GLN A 138 10.01 8.77 10.64
CA GLN A 138 9.77 10.20 10.85
C GLN A 138 8.34 10.60 10.48
N ALA A 139 7.83 10.14 9.33
CA ALA A 139 6.46 10.42 8.90
C ALA A 139 5.42 9.76 9.80
N GLY A 140 5.67 8.55 10.29
CA GLY A 140 4.80 7.84 11.23
C GLY A 140 4.73 8.53 12.59
N GLU A 141 5.89 8.88 13.16
CA GLU A 141 5.99 9.62 14.42
C GLU A 141 5.29 10.97 14.32
N GLN A 142 5.51 11.69 13.22
CA GLN A 142 4.90 12.99 13.01
C GLN A 142 3.38 12.91 12.91
N LEU A 143 2.85 11.93 12.18
CA LEU A 143 1.41 11.69 12.14
C LEU A 143 0.87 11.46 13.55
N MET A 144 1.50 10.61 14.35
CA MET A 144 1.01 10.30 15.68
C MET A 144 0.97 11.53 16.57
N LYS A 145 1.98 12.41 16.49
CA LYS A 145 1.97 13.72 17.16
C LYS A 145 0.80 14.58 16.70
N ASP A 146 0.57 14.65 15.38
CA ASP A 146 -0.54 15.45 14.83
C ASP A 146 -1.89 14.91 15.30
N VAL A 147 -2.11 13.60 15.26
CA VAL A 147 -3.33 12.94 15.76
C VAL A 147 -3.51 13.17 17.27
N GLN A 148 -2.46 13.01 18.07
CA GLN A 148 -2.51 13.22 19.52
C GLN A 148 -2.82 14.68 19.87
N SER A 149 -2.28 15.65 19.11
CA SER A 149 -2.55 17.08 19.32
C SER A 149 -4.03 17.46 19.13
N HIS A 150 -4.77 16.67 18.35
CA HIS A 150 -6.21 16.83 18.14
C HIS A 150 -7.06 15.90 19.03
N HIS A 151 -6.46 15.03 19.82
CA HIS A 151 -7.17 14.15 20.72
C HIS A 151 -7.67 14.91 21.95
N LYS A 152 -8.98 14.82 22.23
CA LYS A 152 -9.63 15.47 23.38
C LYS A 152 -10.16 14.48 24.43
N GLY A 153 -9.88 13.18 24.25
CA GLY A 153 -10.27 12.16 25.23
C GLY A 153 -9.36 12.18 26.46
N ALA A 154 -9.82 11.55 27.54
CA ALA A 154 -9.08 11.49 28.80
C ALA A 154 -7.81 10.61 28.70
N ASP A 155 -7.82 9.60 27.84
CA ASP A 155 -6.70 8.69 27.63
C ASP A 155 -6.02 8.96 26.27
N PRO A 156 -4.82 9.59 26.26
CA PRO A 156 -4.11 9.92 25.04
C PRO A 156 -3.64 8.69 24.24
N GLU A 157 -3.61 7.51 24.84
CA GLU A 157 -3.17 6.26 24.18
C GLU A 157 -4.34 5.54 23.49
N GLN A 158 -5.59 5.79 23.91
CA GLN A 158 -6.79 5.13 23.38
C GLN A 158 -7.53 5.95 22.33
N ILE A 159 -6.85 6.25 21.22
CA ILE A 159 -7.46 6.98 20.10
C ILE A 159 -8.23 6.01 19.19
N LYS A 160 -9.57 6.04 19.27
CA LYS A 160 -10.43 5.29 18.34
C LYS A 160 -10.14 5.71 16.89
N MET A 161 -9.98 4.73 15.98
CA MET A 161 -9.73 4.98 14.56
C MET A 161 -10.81 5.82 13.86
N THR A 162 -12.03 5.86 14.41
CA THR A 162 -13.15 6.68 13.92
C THR A 162 -13.19 8.09 14.51
N SER A 163 -12.21 8.45 15.35
CA SER A 163 -12.13 9.76 16.00
C SER A 163 -11.85 10.87 14.99
N PRO A 164 -12.46 12.06 15.13
CA PRO A 164 -12.10 13.25 14.36
C PRO A 164 -10.60 13.56 14.41
N ALA A 165 -9.94 13.29 15.55
CA ALA A 165 -8.51 13.49 15.74
C ALA A 165 -7.64 12.77 14.68
N ILE A 166 -8.06 11.58 14.24
CA ILE A 166 -7.37 10.84 13.17
C ILE A 166 -7.48 11.58 11.83
N THR A 167 -8.65 12.13 11.53
CA THR A 167 -8.86 12.86 10.27
C THR A 167 -8.14 14.20 10.30
N ASP A 168 -8.26 14.95 11.39
CA ASP A 168 -7.63 16.26 11.54
C ASP A 168 -6.09 16.13 11.57
N GLY A 169 -5.54 15.16 12.30
CA GLY A 169 -4.10 14.89 12.29
C GLY A 169 -3.57 14.47 10.92
N ARG A 170 -4.32 13.64 10.16
CA ARG A 170 -3.94 13.31 8.78
C ARG A 170 -4.04 14.52 7.83
N LEU A 171 -4.98 15.43 8.07
CA LEU A 171 -5.10 16.67 7.30
C LEU A 171 -3.91 17.60 7.56
N GLU A 172 -3.53 17.80 8.83
CA GLU A 172 -2.36 18.59 9.20
C GLU A 172 -1.06 18.00 8.64
N ASN A 173 -0.90 16.68 8.71
CA ASN A 173 0.22 16.01 8.06
C ASN A 173 0.23 16.25 6.53
N ALA A 174 -0.93 16.20 5.88
CA ALA A 174 -1.03 16.46 4.44
C ALA A 174 -0.64 17.91 4.08
N LYS A 175 -1.07 18.90 4.88
CA LYS A 175 -0.73 20.32 4.69
C LYS A 175 0.77 20.60 4.73
N ARG A 176 1.56 19.77 5.41
CA ARG A 176 3.03 19.87 5.41
C ARG A 176 3.69 19.42 4.12
N LYS A 177 2.92 18.82 3.19
CA LYS A 177 3.38 18.34 1.89
C LYS A 177 4.59 17.40 1.99
N ILE A 178 4.63 16.57 3.04
CA ILE A 178 5.65 15.53 3.17
C ILE A 178 5.29 14.43 2.15
N PRO A 179 6.12 14.20 1.13
CA PRO A 179 5.82 13.18 0.12
C PRO A 179 5.83 11.79 0.76
N CYS A 180 4.98 10.91 0.24
CA CYS A 180 5.07 9.49 0.55
C CYS A 180 6.51 8.99 0.37
N PRO A 181 7.12 8.30 1.35
CA PRO A 181 8.50 7.80 1.22
C PRO A 181 8.73 6.84 0.05
N LEU A 182 7.65 6.27 -0.51
CA LEU A 182 7.66 5.40 -1.69
C LEU A 182 7.52 6.16 -3.02
N LEU A 183 7.34 7.48 -2.99
CA LEU A 183 7.34 8.36 -4.17
C LEU A 183 8.79 8.68 -4.58
N ASP A 184 9.09 8.58 -5.87
CA ASP A 184 10.27 9.19 -6.47
C ASP A 184 9.99 10.70 -6.65
N PRO A 185 10.64 11.58 -5.88
CA PRO A 185 10.35 13.01 -5.93
C PRO A 185 10.83 13.66 -7.24
N GLN A 186 11.86 13.10 -7.89
CA GLN A 186 12.39 13.64 -9.15
C GLN A 186 11.45 13.33 -10.30
N ARG A 187 10.95 12.08 -10.37
CA ARG A 187 10.06 11.64 -11.45
C ARG A 187 8.58 11.89 -11.18
N GLY A 188 8.21 12.17 -9.92
CA GLY A 188 6.82 12.21 -9.49
C GLY A 188 6.09 10.88 -9.66
N ARG A 189 6.83 9.75 -9.56
CA ARG A 189 6.29 8.41 -9.82
C ARG A 189 6.40 7.52 -8.58
N CYS A 190 5.38 6.73 -8.30
CA CYS A 190 5.44 5.75 -7.21
C CYS A 190 6.45 4.65 -7.58
N ARG A 191 7.43 4.42 -6.70
CA ARG A 191 8.45 3.38 -6.88
C ARG A 191 7.91 1.96 -6.69
N VAL A 192 6.74 1.83 -6.05
CA VAL A 192 6.02 0.57 -5.88
C VAL A 192 4.73 0.53 -6.69
N TRP A 193 4.69 1.22 -7.85
CA TRP A 193 3.48 1.35 -8.66
C TRP A 193 2.73 0.01 -8.85
N GLU A 194 3.44 -1.05 -9.24
CA GLU A 194 2.84 -2.37 -9.51
C GLU A 194 2.24 -3.07 -8.29
N ILE A 195 2.65 -2.69 -7.07
CA ILE A 195 2.17 -3.27 -5.81
C ILE A 195 1.59 -2.21 -4.87
N ARG A 196 1.22 -1.05 -5.45
CA ARG A 196 0.69 0.07 -4.68
C ARG A 196 -0.59 -0.37 -3.93
N PRO A 197 -0.87 0.20 -2.76
CA PRO A 197 -2.04 -0.16 -1.98
C PRO A 197 -3.38 0.03 -2.72
N LEU A 198 -4.37 -0.79 -2.39
CA LEU A 198 -5.74 -0.78 -2.93
C LEU A 198 -6.37 0.61 -2.81
N ASN A 199 -6.07 1.32 -1.72
CA ASN A 199 -6.52 2.70 -1.50
C ASN A 199 -5.92 3.68 -2.53
N CYS A 200 -4.65 3.52 -2.89
CA CYS A 200 -4.04 4.33 -3.96
C CYS A 200 -4.55 3.96 -5.34
N ARG A 201 -4.80 2.65 -5.59
CA ARG A 201 -5.33 2.17 -6.87
C ARG A 201 -6.72 2.73 -7.13
N GLY A 202 -7.58 2.66 -6.14
CA GLY A 202 -8.98 3.05 -6.27
C GLY A 202 -9.23 4.55 -6.17
N HIS A 203 -8.23 5.40 -5.92
CA HIS A 203 -8.39 6.84 -5.73
C HIS A 203 -8.23 7.59 -7.05
N PHE A 204 -9.33 8.18 -7.53
CA PHE A 204 -9.39 9.02 -8.72
C PHE A 204 -9.80 10.43 -8.30
N VAL A 205 -8.96 11.43 -8.57
CA VAL A 205 -9.27 12.84 -8.30
C VAL A 205 -9.68 13.49 -9.61
N THR A 206 -10.92 13.98 -9.68
CA THR A 206 -11.52 14.55 -10.90
C THR A 206 -11.43 16.08 -10.93
N ALA A 207 -10.51 16.64 -10.15
CA ALA A 207 -10.24 18.06 -10.09
C ALA A 207 -8.94 18.38 -10.85
N ASP A 208 -8.76 19.64 -11.21
CA ASP A 208 -7.49 20.12 -11.76
C ASP A 208 -6.35 19.98 -10.75
N ALA A 209 -5.12 19.82 -11.24
CA ALA A 209 -3.94 19.56 -10.41
C ALA A 209 -3.74 20.61 -9.31
N GLU A 210 -4.02 21.88 -9.59
CA GLU A 210 -3.90 22.98 -8.63
C GLU A 210 -4.87 22.87 -7.45
N ARG A 211 -6.00 22.16 -7.62
CA ARG A 211 -6.99 21.95 -6.56
C ARG A 211 -6.59 20.85 -5.59
N VAL A 212 -5.65 19.98 -5.97
CA VAL A 212 -5.21 18.84 -5.16
C VAL A 212 -4.28 19.26 -4.02
N ASP A 213 -3.92 20.54 -3.94
CA ASP A 213 -3.08 21.07 -2.88
C ASP A 213 -3.76 20.96 -1.50
N PRO A 214 -3.20 20.17 -0.55
CA PRO A 214 -3.77 19.99 0.78
C PRO A 214 -3.81 21.25 1.65
N THR A 215 -3.10 22.33 1.29
CA THR A 215 -3.13 23.60 2.04
C THR A 215 -4.32 24.49 1.69
N ARG A 216 -5.11 24.12 0.68
CA ARG A 216 -6.28 24.89 0.29
C ARG A 216 -7.42 24.74 1.30
N GLU A 217 -8.18 25.81 1.48
CA GLU A 217 -9.36 25.81 2.36
C GLU A 217 -10.42 24.82 1.86
N ASP A 218 -10.59 24.72 0.54
CA ASP A 218 -11.54 23.79 -0.10
C ASP A 218 -10.98 22.37 -0.31
N TYR A 219 -9.79 22.04 0.22
CA TYR A 219 -9.16 20.74 -0.02
C TYR A 219 -10.02 19.56 0.43
N LEU A 220 -10.69 19.70 1.58
CA LEU A 220 -11.60 18.66 2.03
C LEU A 220 -12.76 18.47 1.05
N GLU A 221 -13.14 19.46 0.25
CA GLU A 221 -14.24 19.38 -0.72
C GLU A 221 -13.81 18.80 -2.08
N LEU A 222 -12.51 18.53 -2.26
CA LEU A 222 -11.93 18.00 -3.50
C LEU A 222 -12.79 16.86 -4.09
N PRO A 223 -13.24 17.00 -5.36
CA PRO A 223 -14.02 15.97 -6.00
C PRO A 223 -13.13 14.76 -6.30
N ALA A 224 -13.43 13.66 -5.62
CA ALA A 224 -12.73 12.41 -5.78
C ALA A 224 -13.72 11.24 -5.83
N LYS A 225 -13.39 10.23 -6.63
CA LYS A 225 -14.07 8.94 -6.69
C LYS A 225 -13.13 7.88 -6.13
N ASN A 226 -13.51 7.25 -5.01
CA ASN A 226 -12.74 6.15 -4.41
C ASN A 226 -13.46 4.84 -4.63
N LEU A 227 -13.07 4.14 -5.69
CA LEU A 227 -13.55 2.79 -5.96
C LEU A 227 -12.88 1.83 -4.98
N ARG A 228 -13.69 0.99 -4.34
CA ARG A 228 -13.23 -0.06 -3.42
C ARG A 228 -13.45 -1.43 -4.08
N LEU A 229 -12.86 -2.45 -3.47
CA LEU A 229 -13.20 -3.84 -3.79
C LEU A 229 -14.72 -4.03 -3.76
N PRO A 230 -15.28 -4.84 -4.67
CA PRO A 230 -16.66 -5.27 -4.51
C PRO A 230 -16.84 -6.03 -3.19
N ILE A 231 -18.06 -6.01 -2.67
CA ILE A 231 -18.33 -6.35 -1.25
C ILE A 231 -17.92 -7.78 -0.87
N HIS A 232 -18.12 -8.76 -1.76
CA HIS A 232 -17.72 -10.15 -1.48
C HIS A 232 -16.20 -10.30 -1.36
N GLN A 233 -15.46 -9.71 -2.31
CA GLN A 233 -14.00 -9.69 -2.31
C GLN A 233 -13.47 -8.90 -1.10
N GLN A 234 -14.14 -7.82 -0.70
CA GLN A 234 -13.80 -7.09 0.51
C GLN A 234 -13.95 -7.95 1.77
N VAL A 235 -15.05 -8.72 1.88
CA VAL A 235 -15.28 -9.64 3.00
C VAL A 235 -14.25 -10.76 3.02
N ALA A 236 -14.00 -11.40 1.88
CA ALA A 236 -13.00 -12.46 1.75
C ALA A 236 -11.59 -11.96 2.11
N HIS A 237 -11.24 -10.76 1.65
CA HIS A 237 -9.98 -10.10 2.01
C HIS A 237 -9.89 -9.82 3.52
N ILE A 238 -10.95 -9.29 4.15
CA ILE A 238 -10.98 -9.09 5.61
C ILE A 238 -10.84 -10.41 6.38
N GLN A 239 -11.44 -11.49 5.89
CA GLN A 239 -11.32 -12.82 6.52
C GLN A 239 -9.90 -13.36 6.40
N LEU A 240 -9.26 -13.20 5.23
CA LEU A 240 -7.86 -13.55 5.03
C LEU A 240 -6.96 -12.75 5.99
N GLU A 241 -7.17 -11.45 6.11
CA GLU A 241 -6.42 -10.58 7.03
C GLU A 241 -6.50 -11.02 8.49
N LYS A 242 -7.69 -11.42 8.95
CA LYS A 242 -7.86 -11.97 10.30
C LYS A 242 -7.06 -13.26 10.52
N ARG A 243 -6.85 -14.06 9.47
CA ARG A 243 -6.07 -15.30 9.54
C ARG A 243 -4.57 -15.06 9.55
N LEU A 244 -4.06 -13.97 8.97
CA LEU A 244 -2.62 -13.68 8.94
C LEU A 244 -2.04 -13.41 10.34
N LEU A 245 -2.87 -12.98 11.31
CA LEU A 245 -2.51 -12.73 12.71
C LEU A 245 -1.30 -11.80 12.92
N LEU A 246 -1.00 -10.92 11.95
CA LEU A 246 0.22 -10.09 12.00
C LEU A 246 0.16 -8.94 13.02
N GLN A 247 -0.99 -8.72 13.68
CA GLN A 247 -1.21 -7.66 14.69
C GLN A 247 -0.68 -6.27 14.28
N ILE A 248 -0.69 -5.98 12.98
CA ILE A 248 -0.14 -4.74 12.45
C ILE A 248 -1.12 -3.58 12.63
N THR A 249 -0.57 -2.38 12.66
CA THR A 249 -1.37 -1.14 12.65
C THR A 249 -2.10 -1.00 11.31
N PRO A 250 -3.10 -0.12 11.17
CA PRO A 250 -3.72 0.07 9.86
C PRO A 250 -2.88 0.95 8.93
N PHE A 251 -1.82 1.62 9.38
CA PHE A 251 -1.11 2.63 8.57
C PHE A 251 0.12 2.07 7.86
N LEU A 252 0.26 2.38 6.55
CA LEU A 252 1.37 1.90 5.72
C LEU A 252 2.74 2.11 6.37
N TYR A 253 3.00 3.31 6.89
CA TYR A 253 4.34 3.66 7.39
C TYR A 253 4.72 2.85 8.62
N ALA A 254 3.81 2.75 9.59
CA ALA A 254 4.03 1.95 10.79
C ALA A 254 4.12 0.46 10.44
N ASN A 255 3.33 -0.04 9.48
CA ASN A 255 3.35 -1.46 9.11
C ASN A 255 4.66 -1.91 8.51
N LEU A 256 5.29 -1.10 7.65
CA LEU A 256 6.59 -1.47 7.09
C LEU A 256 7.67 -1.54 8.16
N LEU A 257 7.57 -0.75 9.24
CA LEU A 257 8.49 -0.79 10.37
C LEU A 257 8.21 -1.97 11.30
N VAL A 258 6.94 -2.27 11.58
CA VAL A 258 6.54 -3.47 12.32
C VAL A 258 7.01 -4.73 11.59
N LEU A 259 6.87 -4.79 10.27
CA LEU A 259 7.37 -5.91 9.47
C LEU A 259 8.91 -5.98 9.45
N LEU A 260 9.60 -4.84 9.46
CA LEU A 260 11.05 -4.80 9.60
C LEU A 260 11.49 -5.41 10.94
N GLN A 261 10.80 -5.07 12.03
CA GLN A 261 11.04 -5.64 13.35
C GLN A 261 10.69 -7.12 13.40
N LEU A 262 9.52 -7.52 12.86
CA LEU A 262 9.09 -8.91 12.77
C LEU A 262 10.15 -9.77 12.05
N ALA A 263 10.72 -9.25 10.96
CA ALA A 263 11.73 -9.92 10.17
C ALA A 263 13.16 -9.82 10.72
N ASP A 264 13.37 -9.28 11.93
CA ASP A 264 14.71 -9.06 12.52
C ASP A 264 15.66 -8.30 11.57
N GLY A 265 15.13 -7.29 10.88
CA GLY A 265 15.86 -6.51 9.88
C GLY A 265 16.06 -7.21 8.53
N GLN A 266 15.61 -8.45 8.37
CA GLN A 266 15.73 -9.24 7.13
C GLN A 266 14.54 -9.00 6.17
N THR A 267 14.47 -9.83 5.13
CA THR A 267 13.27 -10.00 4.30
C THR A 267 12.37 -11.08 4.87
N ILE A 268 11.12 -11.13 4.42
CA ILE A 268 10.19 -12.24 4.69
C ILE A 268 10.13 -13.05 3.40
N PRO A 269 10.96 -14.10 3.20
CA PRO A 269 11.00 -14.90 1.99
C PRO A 269 9.80 -15.85 1.89
N GLU A 270 9.52 -16.38 0.69
CA GLU A 270 8.56 -17.47 0.53
C GLU A 270 9.18 -18.80 0.99
N ASN A 271 8.35 -19.79 1.25
CA ASN A 271 8.80 -21.15 1.48
C ASN A 271 9.60 -21.65 0.28
N GLY A 272 10.82 -22.13 0.52
CA GLY A 272 11.77 -22.55 -0.52
C GLY A 272 12.68 -21.44 -1.06
N GLU A 273 12.41 -20.16 -0.78
CA GLU A 273 13.33 -19.08 -1.15
C GLU A 273 14.51 -19.00 -0.19
N ALA A 274 15.71 -18.83 -0.76
CA ALA A 274 16.93 -18.61 -0.01
C ALA A 274 16.90 -17.21 0.64
N PRO A 275 17.28 -17.08 1.93
CA PRO A 275 17.29 -15.79 2.60
C PRO A 275 18.31 -14.85 1.94
N VAL A 276 17.91 -13.60 1.74
CA VAL A 276 18.81 -12.53 1.30
C VAL A 276 19.70 -12.13 2.46
N ARG A 277 21.01 -12.01 2.22
CA ARG A 277 21.96 -11.53 3.21
C ARG A 277 22.05 -10.01 3.14
N PHE A 278 22.19 -9.36 4.29
CA PHE A 278 22.35 -7.92 4.40
C PHE A 278 23.70 -7.58 5.02
N GLY A 279 24.34 -6.51 4.54
CA GLY A 279 25.55 -5.96 5.11
C GLY A 279 25.28 -5.22 6.43
N PRO A 280 26.34 -4.80 7.15
CA PRO A 280 26.22 -3.98 8.35
C PRO A 280 25.51 -2.64 8.10
N ASP A 281 25.55 -2.15 6.86
CA ASP A 281 24.85 -0.96 6.38
C ASP A 281 23.35 -1.20 6.08
N GLY A 282 22.87 -2.43 6.29
CA GLY A 282 21.48 -2.81 6.03
C GLY A 282 21.16 -3.03 4.55
N VAL A 283 22.15 -3.01 3.66
CA VAL A 283 21.97 -3.16 2.21
C VAL A 283 22.08 -4.64 1.80
N ALA A 284 21.24 -5.07 0.86
CA ALA A 284 21.26 -6.45 0.36
C ALA A 284 22.61 -6.75 -0.32
N ILE A 285 23.27 -7.82 0.12
CA ILE A 285 24.51 -8.30 -0.48
C ILE A 285 24.14 -9.16 -1.70
N PRO A 286 24.67 -8.86 -2.89
CA PRO A 286 24.46 -9.71 -4.06
C PRO A 286 24.88 -11.15 -3.75
N ALA A 287 24.06 -12.13 -4.13
CA ALA A 287 24.45 -13.52 -3.99
C ALA A 287 25.82 -13.72 -4.68
N PRO A 288 26.78 -14.40 -4.01
CA PRO A 288 28.07 -14.66 -4.64
C PRO A 288 27.79 -15.40 -5.93
N GLY A 289 28.11 -14.75 -7.06
CA GLY A 289 27.84 -15.31 -8.37
C GLY A 289 28.42 -16.72 -8.39
N ARG A 290 27.58 -17.75 -8.60
CA ARG A 290 28.04 -19.11 -8.87
C ARG A 290 29.06 -18.95 -9.98
N GLY A 291 30.34 -19.10 -9.64
CA GLY A 291 31.43 -18.73 -10.53
C GLY A 291 31.18 -19.40 -11.87
N ARG A 292 31.03 -18.59 -12.93
CA ARG A 292 31.34 -19.08 -14.27
C ARG A 292 32.72 -19.68 -14.14
N GLY A 293 32.80 -21.02 -14.15
CA GLY A 293 34.05 -21.73 -14.06
C GLY A 293 34.98 -21.13 -15.11
N LYS A 294 36.02 -20.42 -14.68
CA LYS A 294 37.17 -20.15 -15.53
C LYS A 294 37.74 -21.51 -15.86
N GLY A 295 37.28 -22.08 -16.97
CA GLY A 295 37.87 -23.27 -17.56
C GLY A 295 39.35 -23.02 -17.71
N LYS A 296 40.16 -23.72 -16.91
CA LYS A 296 41.60 -23.78 -17.09
C LYS A 296 41.83 -24.41 -18.47
N GLY A 297 42.04 -23.58 -19.48
CA GLY A 297 42.51 -24.00 -20.79
C GLY A 297 43.88 -24.64 -20.65
N LYS A 298 43.92 -25.96 -20.42
CA LYS A 298 45.10 -26.79 -20.63
C LYS A 298 45.02 -27.32 -22.07
N GLY A 299 45.65 -26.61 -22.98
CA GLY A 299 45.90 -27.07 -24.35
C GLY A 299 47.34 -26.78 -24.74
N LYS A 300 48.30 -27.54 -24.19
CA LYS A 300 49.67 -27.57 -24.71
C LYS A 300 49.65 -28.30 -26.05
N ALA A 301 49.71 -27.55 -27.15
CA ALA A 301 49.98 -28.11 -28.48
C ALA A 301 51.46 -28.56 -28.54
N LYS A 302 51.68 -29.87 -28.53
CA LYS A 302 52.97 -30.49 -28.89
C LYS A 302 53.16 -30.33 -30.40
N ARG A 303 54.05 -29.44 -30.81
CA ARG A 303 54.51 -29.32 -32.20
C ARG A 303 55.61 -30.37 -32.41
N LYS A 304 55.31 -31.41 -33.19
CA LYS A 304 56.33 -32.34 -33.71
C LYS A 304 57.13 -31.62 -34.79
N ARG A 305 58.45 -31.69 -34.70
CA ARG A 305 59.40 -31.64 -35.80
C ARG A 305 60.37 -32.79 -35.60
#